data_AF-A0AA86VQA2-F1
#
_entry.id   AF-A0AA86VQA2-F1
#
_cell.length_a   1.000
_cell.length_b   1.000
_cell.length_c   1.000
_cell.angle_alpha   90.00
_cell.angle_beta   90.00
_cell.angle_gamma   90.00
#
_symmetry.space_group_name_H-M   'P 1'
#
loop_
_entity.id
_entity.type
_entity.pdbx_description
1 polymer ?
#
loop_
_entity_poly.entity_id
_entity_poly.type
_entity_poly.pdbx_seq_one_letter_code
_entity_poly.pdbx_strand_id
1 'polypeptide(L)'
;MDHVDIRQLVKKAQSIKATGGKDCNKQASQASKVRKTDGSLFVGAFCQSNVGDVSPNVLGAFCIDTGKPCDFNHSSCNGNDQLCVGRGPGYPNEILSTKIIGERQFKSAMELFQSASNELVGKIEYLHVYLNFTNIQVELDSNKVVKTCPAALGPGFAAGTTDGPGAFGFQQGDTKISPFWKNVRDFLKEPSQYQVDCQNPKPILLSTGEMFDPYPWAPAILPIQILRLGKLIILTVPGEFTTMAGRRLREAMKETLISRSNGEFNNETHVVIAGLTNTYSQYIATFEEYQDQRYEAASTLYGPHTLSAYIQEFKKLAQAMAKGQGITINGPSPPDLSSAQISLLVGPFGDSPPEGIKFGDIKEDIAFPKKGYFRKGDTPSATFWSANPRYDLLTEGTFASVERLNGERWVTSYDDDDLSLFFKWKLDNSSLHGLATIEWEIPNDVVSGVYRLRHFGASRITIISPINYFTGASSSFAVQ
;
A
#
# COMPACT_ATOMS: atom_id res chain seq x y z
N MET A 1 -17.84 -10.38 -38.21
CA MET A 1 -18.20 -10.38 -36.77
C MET A 1 -19.64 -10.79 -36.70
N ASP A 2 -19.88 -12.05 -36.36
CA ASP A 2 -21.24 -12.60 -36.30
C ASP A 2 -22.05 -11.83 -35.26
N HIS A 3 -23.15 -11.22 -35.72
CA HIS A 3 -24.10 -10.56 -34.83
C HIS A 3 -24.71 -11.62 -33.92
N VAL A 4 -24.21 -11.73 -32.69
CA VAL A 4 -24.81 -12.60 -31.68
C VAL A 4 -26.18 -12.03 -31.32
N ASP A 5 -27.25 -12.80 -31.57
CA ASP A 5 -28.61 -12.39 -31.26
C ASP A 5 -28.81 -12.35 -29.74
N ILE A 6 -28.97 -11.13 -29.21
CA ILE A 6 -29.19 -10.90 -27.78
C ILE A 6 -30.42 -11.62 -27.24
N ARG A 7 -31.47 -11.83 -28.05
CA ARG A 7 -32.67 -12.57 -27.62
C ARG A 7 -32.34 -14.02 -27.31
N GLN A 8 -31.44 -14.64 -28.09
CA GLN A 8 -30.99 -16.01 -27.84
C GLN A 8 -30.13 -16.08 -26.58
N LEU A 9 -29.23 -15.12 -26.36
CA LEU A 9 -28.42 -15.04 -25.15
C LEU A 9 -29.30 -14.89 -23.89
N VAL A 10 -30.30 -13.99 -23.93
CA VAL A 10 -31.24 -13.78 -22.82
C VAL A 10 -32.03 -15.06 -22.53
N LYS A 11 -32.59 -15.71 -23.56
CA LYS A 11 -33.33 -16.97 -23.40
C LYS A 11 -32.46 -18.06 -22.78
N LYS A 12 -31.21 -18.19 -23.25
CA LYS A 12 -30.24 -19.15 -22.69
C LYS A 12 -29.93 -18.83 -21.23
N ALA A 13 -29.65 -17.57 -20.92
CA ALA A 13 -29.32 -17.11 -19.57
C ALA A 13 -30.45 -17.39 -18.55
N GLN A 14 -31.70 -17.10 -18.93
CA GLN A 14 -32.86 -17.29 -18.05
C GLN A 14 -33.10 -18.75 -17.64
N SER A 15 -32.61 -19.71 -18.43
CA SER A 15 -32.76 -21.14 -18.17
C SER A 15 -31.80 -21.68 -17.11
N ILE A 16 -30.70 -20.97 -16.82
CA ILE A 16 -29.65 -21.43 -15.89
C ILE A 16 -29.77 -20.67 -14.56
N LYS A 17 -30.22 -21.39 -13.53
CA LYS A 17 -30.40 -20.88 -12.16
C LYS A 17 -29.12 -21.01 -11.33
N ALA A 18 -29.13 -20.35 -10.17
CA ALA A 18 -28.10 -20.49 -9.16
C ALA A 18 -27.87 -21.96 -8.78
N THR A 19 -26.61 -22.32 -8.48
CA THR A 19 -26.23 -23.73 -8.26
C THR A 19 -26.53 -24.24 -6.86
N GLY A 20 -26.83 -23.34 -5.93
CA GLY A 20 -26.70 -23.56 -4.49
C GLY A 20 -25.24 -23.73 -4.06
N GLY A 21 -25.05 -23.73 -2.74
CA GLY A 21 -23.80 -23.98 -2.05
C GLY A 21 -23.42 -25.45 -2.09
N LYS A 22 -22.16 -25.71 -2.42
CA LYS A 22 -21.59 -27.06 -2.56
C LYS A 22 -20.23 -27.10 -1.92
N ASP A 23 -19.92 -28.22 -1.28
CA ASP A 23 -18.57 -28.51 -0.83
C ASP A 23 -17.64 -28.65 -2.04
N CYS A 24 -16.42 -28.17 -1.90
CA CYS A 24 -15.36 -28.34 -2.90
C CYS A 24 -14.03 -28.66 -2.21
N ASN A 25 -13.01 -28.96 -3.03
CA ASN A 25 -11.65 -29.06 -2.52
C ASN A 25 -10.98 -27.68 -2.49
N LYS A 26 -9.84 -27.58 -1.80
CA LYS A 26 -9.02 -26.35 -1.70
C LYS A 26 -8.59 -25.84 -3.09
N GLN A 27 -8.31 -26.76 -4.01
CA GLN A 27 -7.80 -26.44 -5.35
C GLN A 27 -8.88 -25.88 -6.29
N ALA A 28 -10.16 -25.91 -5.92
CA ALA A 28 -11.25 -25.44 -6.77
C ALA A 28 -11.14 -23.93 -7.08
N SER A 29 -10.76 -23.12 -6.09
CA SER A 29 -10.52 -21.69 -6.28
C SER A 29 -9.28 -21.46 -7.15
N GLN A 30 -8.18 -22.18 -6.90
CA GLN A 30 -6.95 -22.12 -7.68
C GLN A 30 -7.17 -22.50 -9.16
N ALA A 31 -7.96 -23.55 -9.40
CA ALA A 31 -8.34 -23.98 -10.74
C ALA A 31 -9.16 -22.93 -11.49
N SER A 32 -9.76 -21.99 -10.77
CA SER A 32 -10.62 -20.93 -11.32
C SER A 32 -9.89 -19.61 -11.55
N LYS A 33 -8.60 -19.51 -11.22
CA LYS A 33 -7.78 -18.34 -11.59
C LYS A 33 -7.70 -18.17 -13.10
N VAL A 34 -7.81 -16.92 -13.55
CA VAL A 34 -7.65 -16.51 -14.95
C VAL A 34 -6.17 -16.47 -15.31
N ARG A 35 -5.38 -15.77 -14.49
CA ARG A 35 -3.93 -15.71 -14.63
C ARG A 35 -3.31 -16.94 -13.97
N LYS A 36 -3.12 -18.00 -14.76
CA LYS A 36 -2.36 -19.17 -14.34
C LYS A 36 -0.93 -19.02 -14.81
N THR A 37 0.02 -19.54 -14.03
CA THR A 37 1.42 -19.64 -14.42
C THR A 37 1.56 -20.69 -15.52
N ASP A 38 1.22 -20.33 -16.76
CA ASP A 38 1.20 -21.21 -17.94
C ASP A 38 2.42 -21.00 -18.86
N GLY A 39 3.41 -20.23 -18.38
CA GLY A 39 4.63 -19.91 -19.12
C GLY A 39 4.70 -18.47 -19.64
N SER A 40 3.66 -17.65 -19.44
CA SER A 40 3.79 -16.20 -19.56
C SER A 40 4.69 -15.65 -18.44
N LEU A 41 5.83 -15.07 -18.82
CA LEU A 41 6.93 -14.65 -17.92
C LEU A 41 6.95 -13.14 -17.64
N PHE A 42 6.00 -12.36 -18.14
CA PHE A 42 6.06 -10.90 -18.00
C PHE A 42 5.70 -10.46 -16.59
N VAL A 43 6.65 -9.82 -15.91
CA VAL A 43 6.45 -9.17 -14.62
C VAL A 43 6.74 -7.67 -14.79
N GLY A 44 5.71 -6.85 -14.62
CA GLY A 44 5.85 -5.39 -14.55
C GLY A 44 5.73 -4.93 -13.10
N ALA A 45 6.72 -4.20 -12.60
CA ALA A 45 6.73 -3.66 -11.24
C ALA A 45 6.83 -2.12 -11.27
N PHE A 46 5.94 -1.46 -10.55
CA PHE A 46 5.99 -0.01 -10.28
C PHE A 46 6.54 0.20 -8.88
N CYS A 47 7.82 0.54 -8.78
CA CYS A 47 8.53 0.70 -7.51
C CYS A 47 8.46 2.15 -7.01
N GLN A 48 8.34 2.32 -5.69
CA GLN A 48 8.35 3.64 -5.07
C GLN A 48 9.75 4.26 -5.07
N SER A 49 9.81 5.59 -5.18
CA SER A 49 11.04 6.39 -5.10
C SER A 49 11.04 7.25 -3.84
N ASN A 50 10.92 8.58 -3.99
CA ASN A 50 10.91 9.57 -2.91
C ASN A 50 9.55 10.27 -2.98
N VAL A 51 8.55 9.64 -2.35
CA VAL A 51 7.13 9.98 -2.48
C VAL A 51 6.52 10.54 -1.19
N GLY A 52 7.36 10.89 -0.20
CA GLY A 52 6.88 11.27 1.13
C GLY A 52 5.95 12.49 1.15
N ASP A 53 6.04 13.37 0.16
CA ASP A 53 5.22 14.57 -0.01
C ASP A 53 4.47 14.59 -1.38
N VAL A 54 4.23 13.41 -1.97
CA VAL A 54 3.63 13.27 -3.30
C VAL A 54 2.28 12.56 -3.22
N SER A 55 1.20 13.30 -3.48
CA SER A 55 -0.16 12.77 -3.46
C SER A 55 -0.66 12.39 -4.86
N PRO A 56 -1.40 11.27 -5.02
CA PRO A 56 -2.13 10.96 -6.25
C PRO A 56 -3.45 11.77 -6.39
N ASN A 57 -3.84 12.53 -5.36
CA ASN A 57 -5.07 13.32 -5.34
C ASN A 57 -4.88 14.69 -6.02
N VAL A 58 -4.70 14.64 -7.34
CA VAL A 58 -4.24 15.76 -8.17
C VAL A 58 -5.22 16.94 -8.33
N LEU A 59 -6.47 16.85 -7.87
CA LEU A 59 -7.41 17.97 -7.95
C LEU A 59 -7.22 18.98 -6.81
N GLY A 60 -6.39 18.67 -5.82
CA GLY A 60 -6.17 19.48 -4.62
C GLY A 60 -7.02 19.03 -3.43
N ALA A 61 -6.85 19.72 -2.30
CA ALA A 61 -7.53 19.41 -1.04
C ALA A 61 -8.65 20.40 -0.75
N PHE A 62 -9.81 19.87 -0.35
CA PHE A 62 -11.02 20.65 -0.13
C PHE A 62 -11.73 20.23 1.16
N CYS A 63 -12.41 21.19 1.76
CA CYS A 63 -13.29 20.98 2.88
C CYS A 63 -14.53 20.20 2.47
N ILE A 64 -14.80 19.07 3.13
CA ILE A 64 -15.94 18.19 2.80
C ILE A 64 -17.30 18.83 3.13
N ASP A 65 -17.33 19.76 4.09
CA ASP A 65 -18.52 20.45 4.57
C ASP A 65 -18.92 21.64 3.70
N THR A 66 -17.95 22.43 3.23
CA THR A 66 -18.17 23.68 2.49
C THR A 66 -17.80 23.61 1.01
N GLY A 67 -17.03 22.61 0.60
CA GLY A 67 -16.48 22.48 -0.75
C GLY A 67 -15.37 23.48 -1.10
N LYS A 68 -14.96 24.34 -0.16
CA LYS A 68 -13.89 25.33 -0.37
C LYS A 68 -12.50 24.67 -0.27
N PRO A 69 -11.46 25.28 -0.86
CA PRO A 69 -10.08 24.84 -0.63
C PRO A 69 -9.74 24.83 0.86
N CYS A 70 -8.95 23.85 1.31
CA CYS A 70 -8.45 23.83 2.68
C CYS A 70 -7.49 24.98 2.98
N ASP A 71 -7.26 25.26 4.26
CA ASP A 71 -6.08 26.03 4.66
C ASP A 71 -4.80 25.34 4.21
N PHE A 72 -3.93 26.07 3.52
CA PHE A 72 -2.73 25.49 2.91
C PHE A 72 -1.71 25.05 3.96
N ASN A 73 -1.47 25.89 4.97
CA ASN A 73 -0.39 25.69 5.93
C ASN A 73 -0.67 24.56 6.93
N HIS A 74 -1.94 24.41 7.34
CA HIS A 74 -2.34 23.47 8.37
C HIS A 74 -3.15 22.28 7.83
N SER A 75 -3.53 22.31 6.55
CA SER A 75 -4.37 21.29 5.91
C SER A 75 -5.65 21.05 6.71
N SER A 76 -6.34 22.13 7.06
CA SER A 76 -7.53 22.08 7.90
C SER A 76 -8.67 22.94 7.36
N CYS A 77 -9.88 22.71 7.87
CA CYS A 77 -11.08 23.48 7.56
C CYS A 77 -11.71 23.93 8.87
N ASN A 78 -11.75 25.24 9.09
CA ASN A 78 -12.18 25.83 10.37
C ASN A 78 -11.40 25.25 11.57
N GLY A 79 -10.12 24.94 11.37
CA GLY A 79 -9.25 24.34 12.38
C GLY A 79 -9.49 22.84 12.63
N ASN A 80 -10.24 22.15 11.77
CA ASN A 80 -10.42 20.71 11.81
C ASN A 80 -9.75 20.05 10.60
N ASP A 81 -8.72 19.26 10.85
CA ASP A 81 -7.96 18.47 9.87
C ASP A 81 -8.82 17.39 9.21
N GLN A 82 -9.74 16.78 9.97
CA GLN A 82 -10.63 15.70 9.50
C GLN A 82 -11.60 16.11 8.40
N LEU A 83 -11.81 17.41 8.22
CA LEU A 83 -12.66 17.96 7.17
C LEU A 83 -11.90 18.23 5.87
N CYS A 84 -10.56 18.27 5.89
CA CYS A 84 -9.74 18.58 4.74
C CYS A 84 -9.29 17.31 4.02
N VAL A 85 -9.82 17.06 2.82
CA VAL A 85 -9.55 15.82 2.08
C VAL A 85 -9.11 16.13 0.64
N GLY A 86 -8.04 15.46 0.21
CA GLY A 86 -7.51 15.46 -1.14
C GLY A 86 -8.47 14.77 -2.11
N ARG A 87 -8.60 15.32 -3.32
CA ARG A 87 -9.50 14.76 -4.35
C ARG A 87 -8.71 14.20 -5.54
N GLY A 88 -8.91 12.92 -5.81
CA GLY A 88 -8.44 12.27 -7.02
C GLY A 88 -9.22 12.69 -8.28
N PRO A 89 -8.70 12.39 -9.47
CA PRO A 89 -9.31 12.82 -10.74
C PRO A 89 -10.67 12.17 -11.03
N GLY A 90 -11.04 11.11 -10.32
CA GLY A 90 -12.33 10.45 -10.40
C GLY A 90 -13.32 10.86 -9.31
N TYR A 91 -13.01 11.87 -8.48
CA TYR A 91 -13.83 12.27 -7.32
C TYR A 91 -15.32 12.43 -7.68
N PRO A 92 -16.26 11.92 -6.85
CA PRO A 92 -16.03 11.29 -5.54
C PRO A 92 -15.68 9.79 -5.60
N ASN A 93 -15.44 9.23 -6.79
CA ASN A 93 -15.11 7.81 -6.96
C ASN A 93 -13.60 7.57 -6.85
N GLU A 94 -13.15 7.05 -5.71
CA GLU A 94 -11.74 6.72 -5.46
C GLU A 94 -11.24 5.56 -6.33
N ILE A 95 -12.08 4.55 -6.61
CA ILE A 95 -11.72 3.43 -7.48
C ILE A 95 -11.44 3.95 -8.90
N LEU A 96 -12.27 4.87 -9.40
CA LEU A 96 -12.04 5.53 -10.68
C LEU A 96 -10.76 6.39 -10.64
N SER A 97 -10.51 7.09 -9.53
CA SER A 97 -9.27 7.86 -9.34
C SER A 97 -8.04 6.96 -9.43
N THR A 98 -8.05 5.81 -8.77
CA THR A 98 -7.00 4.79 -8.83
C THR A 98 -6.79 4.27 -10.26
N LYS A 99 -7.87 3.94 -10.98
CA LYS A 99 -7.79 3.52 -12.39
C LYS A 99 -7.13 4.61 -13.26
N ILE A 100 -7.55 5.86 -13.13
CA ILE A 100 -7.01 6.99 -13.92
C ILE A 100 -5.53 7.22 -13.61
N ILE A 101 -5.13 7.24 -12.33
CA ILE A 101 -3.75 7.49 -11.93
C ILE A 101 -2.84 6.31 -12.30
N GLY A 102 -3.31 5.07 -12.14
CA GLY A 102 -2.60 3.87 -12.58
C GLY A 102 -2.37 3.87 -14.10
N GLU A 103 -3.41 4.21 -14.87
CA GLU A 103 -3.32 4.29 -16.34
C GLU A 103 -2.30 5.35 -16.81
N ARG A 104 -2.23 6.50 -16.13
CA ARG A 104 -1.24 7.55 -16.45
C ARG A 104 0.19 7.05 -16.26
N GLN A 105 0.45 6.33 -15.16
CA GLN A 105 1.76 5.73 -14.89
C GLN A 105 2.07 4.61 -15.88
N PHE A 106 1.09 3.74 -16.17
CA PHE A 106 1.22 2.66 -17.14
C PHE A 106 1.59 3.17 -18.53
N LYS A 107 0.89 4.18 -19.06
CA LYS A 107 1.19 4.76 -20.37
C LYS A 107 2.61 5.27 -20.45
N SER A 108 3.03 6.05 -19.46
CA SER A 108 4.40 6.61 -19.39
C SER A 108 5.45 5.49 -19.34
N ALA A 109 5.22 4.46 -18.52
CA ALA A 109 6.13 3.32 -18.42
C ALA A 109 6.20 2.51 -19.72
N MET A 110 5.06 2.31 -20.40
CA MET A 110 5.00 1.59 -21.67
C MET A 110 5.71 2.35 -22.79
N GLU A 111 5.53 3.67 -22.85
CA GLU A 111 6.25 4.54 -23.79
C GLU A 111 7.77 4.45 -23.58
N LEU A 112 8.24 4.51 -22.32
CA LEU A 112 9.66 4.36 -21.98
C LEU A 112 10.18 2.95 -22.29
N PHE A 113 9.40 1.90 -22.00
CA PHE A 113 9.77 0.53 -22.27
C PHE A 113 9.92 0.26 -23.78
N GLN A 114 8.98 0.74 -24.59
CA GLN A 114 9.00 0.54 -26.04
C GLN A 114 10.07 1.37 -26.75
N SER A 115 10.45 2.53 -26.19
CA SER A 115 11.47 3.43 -26.76
C SER A 115 12.89 3.18 -26.22
N ALA A 116 13.05 2.28 -25.25
CA ALA A 116 14.35 1.97 -24.66
C ALA A 116 15.33 1.42 -25.71
N SER A 117 16.47 2.09 -25.85
CA SER A 117 17.55 1.73 -26.79
C SER A 117 18.91 1.56 -26.12
N ASN A 118 19.07 2.06 -24.90
CA ASN A 118 20.31 1.96 -24.14
C ASN A 118 20.34 0.65 -23.36
N GLU A 119 21.21 -0.27 -23.77
CA GLU A 119 21.46 -1.50 -23.04
C GLU A 119 22.28 -1.21 -21.76
N LEU A 120 21.84 -1.80 -20.65
CA LEU A 120 22.55 -1.69 -19.38
C LEU A 120 23.64 -2.76 -19.29
N VAL A 121 24.90 -2.35 -19.33
CA VAL A 121 26.07 -3.24 -19.24
C VAL A 121 26.97 -2.87 -18.08
N GLY A 122 27.68 -3.86 -17.53
CA GLY A 122 28.73 -3.67 -16.54
C GLY A 122 28.59 -4.50 -15.28
N LYS A 123 29.35 -4.13 -14.24
CA LYS A 123 29.47 -4.86 -12.98
C LYS A 123 28.14 -4.89 -12.21
N ILE A 124 27.85 -6.03 -11.59
CA ILE A 124 26.81 -6.17 -10.56
C ILE A 124 27.50 -6.19 -9.20
N GLU A 125 27.06 -5.33 -8.29
CA GLU A 125 27.65 -5.19 -6.97
C GLU A 125 26.60 -4.68 -5.97
N TYR A 126 26.75 -5.02 -4.70
CA TYR A 126 25.94 -4.44 -3.64
C TYR A 126 26.81 -4.13 -2.42
N LEU A 127 26.41 -3.09 -1.68
CA LEU A 127 26.96 -2.73 -0.38
C LEU A 127 25.81 -2.48 0.58
N HIS A 128 25.86 -3.04 1.78
CA HIS A 128 24.80 -2.98 2.78
C HIS A 128 25.40 -2.80 4.19
N VAL A 129 24.79 -1.94 5.01
CA VAL A 129 25.17 -1.77 6.41
C VAL A 129 23.94 -1.46 7.28
N TYR A 130 23.93 -2.00 8.50
CA TYR A 130 23.00 -1.59 9.55
C TYR A 130 23.61 -0.45 10.37
N LEU A 131 22.82 0.56 10.73
CA LEU A 131 23.29 1.74 11.44
C LEU A 131 22.39 2.03 12.62
N ASN A 132 22.98 2.39 13.76
CA ASN A 132 22.22 2.87 14.91
C ASN A 132 21.92 4.37 14.75
N PHE A 133 20.70 4.72 14.37
CA PHE A 133 20.28 6.09 14.10
C PHE A 133 19.98 6.93 15.34
N THR A 134 20.12 6.37 16.55
CA THR A 134 19.77 7.10 17.79
C THR A 134 20.74 8.24 18.15
N ASN A 135 21.98 8.22 17.62
CA ASN A 135 23.01 9.22 17.94
C ASN A 135 24.17 9.25 16.92
N ILE A 136 23.88 9.24 15.62
CA ILE A 136 24.89 9.37 14.56
C ILE A 136 25.44 10.80 14.60
N GLN A 137 26.75 10.95 14.71
CA GLN A 137 27.40 12.25 14.51
C GLN A 137 27.44 12.58 13.02
N VAL A 138 27.03 13.80 12.68
CA VAL A 138 26.96 14.28 11.31
C VAL A 138 27.82 15.54 11.16
N GLU A 139 28.77 15.50 10.25
CA GLU A 139 29.59 16.65 9.90
C GLU A 139 28.90 17.45 8.78
N LEU A 140 28.53 18.68 9.07
CA LEU A 140 27.93 19.59 8.09
C LEU A 140 29.03 20.34 7.32
N ASP A 141 28.69 20.87 6.13
CA ASP A 141 29.63 21.65 5.29
C ASP A 141 30.20 22.89 6.00
N SER A 142 29.56 23.35 7.08
CA SER A 142 30.04 24.43 7.95
C SER A 142 31.10 24.01 8.97
N ASN A 143 31.61 22.76 8.90
CA ASN A 143 32.44 22.09 9.92
C ASN A 143 31.77 21.98 11.30
N LYS A 144 30.45 22.23 11.38
CA LYS A 144 29.66 22.01 12.58
C LYS A 144 29.31 20.53 12.69
N VAL A 145 29.64 19.91 13.81
CA VAL A 145 29.19 18.56 14.14
C VAL A 145 27.82 18.65 14.81
N VAL A 146 26.84 18.00 14.21
CA VAL A 146 25.49 17.80 14.75
C VAL A 146 25.24 16.31 14.95
N LYS A 147 24.04 15.94 15.41
CA LYS A 147 23.70 14.53 15.62
C LYS A 147 22.24 14.23 15.31
N THR A 148 21.96 12.97 15.02
CA THR A 148 20.60 12.44 15.08
C THR A 148 20.14 12.26 16.52
N CYS A 149 18.84 12.06 16.69
CA CYS A 149 18.17 12.00 17.98
C CYS A 149 17.54 10.63 18.24
N PRO A 150 17.28 10.27 19.51
CA PRO A 150 16.33 9.22 19.83
C PRO A 150 14.97 9.50 19.16
N ALA A 151 14.41 8.48 18.51
CA ALA A 151 13.21 8.61 17.68
C ALA A 151 12.04 9.31 18.41
N ALA A 152 11.36 10.24 17.74
CA ALA A 152 10.18 10.90 18.28
C ALA A 152 9.23 11.36 17.18
N LEU A 153 7.93 11.33 17.50
CA LEU A 153 6.85 11.85 16.65
C LEU A 153 6.29 13.15 17.23
N GLY A 154 6.05 14.13 16.36
CA GLY A 154 5.41 15.40 16.71
C GLY A 154 3.88 15.37 16.60
N PRO A 155 3.18 16.45 16.97
CA PRO A 155 1.72 16.56 16.84
C PRO A 155 1.25 16.50 15.38
N GLY A 156 2.05 17.01 14.43
CA GLY A 156 1.74 16.90 13.00
C GLY A 156 1.57 15.45 12.52
N PHE A 157 2.20 14.46 13.17
CA PHE A 157 1.96 13.03 12.88
C PHE A 157 0.50 12.63 13.19
N ALA A 158 -0.05 13.13 14.30
CA ALA A 158 -1.41 12.80 14.68
C ALA A 158 -2.47 13.51 13.81
N ALA A 159 -2.12 14.56 13.08
CA ALA A 159 -3.01 15.25 12.14
C ALA A 159 -3.22 14.48 10.82
N GLY A 160 -2.38 13.47 10.52
CA GLY A 160 -2.41 12.79 9.22
C GLY A 160 -2.14 13.74 8.05
N THR A 161 -2.62 13.37 6.86
CA THR A 161 -2.50 14.21 5.66
C THR A 161 -3.84 14.44 4.99
N THR A 162 -3.86 15.26 3.93
CA THR A 162 -5.04 15.40 3.08
C THR A 162 -5.45 14.09 2.40
N ASP A 163 -4.55 13.11 2.29
CA ASP A 163 -4.84 11.80 1.71
C ASP A 163 -5.42 10.80 2.73
N GLY A 164 -5.37 11.16 4.01
CA GLY A 164 -5.83 10.34 5.12
C GLY A 164 -5.73 11.17 6.39
N PRO A 165 -6.78 11.92 6.76
CA PRO A 165 -6.73 12.77 7.94
C PRO A 165 -6.60 11.94 9.20
N GLY A 166 -5.94 12.51 10.20
CA GLY A 166 -5.63 11.83 11.44
C GLY A 166 -6.70 11.98 12.52
N ALA A 167 -6.23 12.13 13.75
CA ALA A 167 -7.06 12.26 14.93
C ALA A 167 -7.49 13.72 15.14
N PHE A 168 -8.77 13.88 15.50
CA PHE A 168 -9.33 15.18 15.84
C PHE A 168 -8.50 15.92 16.91
N GLY A 169 -8.32 17.22 16.70
CA GLY A 169 -7.65 18.11 17.65
C GLY A 169 -6.15 18.28 17.41
N PHE A 170 -5.65 17.82 16.26
CA PHE A 170 -4.31 18.11 15.76
C PHE A 170 -4.39 18.79 14.39
N GLN A 171 -3.39 19.61 14.09
CA GLN A 171 -3.21 20.20 12.77
C GLN A 171 -1.76 20.01 12.31
N GLN A 172 -1.55 19.98 11.00
CA GLN A 172 -0.19 20.02 10.47
C GLN A 172 0.45 21.38 10.82
N GLY A 173 1.74 21.36 11.16
CA GLY A 173 2.47 22.56 11.59
C GLY A 173 2.27 22.93 13.06
N ASP A 174 1.56 22.12 13.84
CA ASP A 174 1.42 22.34 15.28
C ASP A 174 2.78 22.37 15.99
N THR A 175 3.06 23.50 16.64
CA THR A 175 4.28 23.69 17.46
C THR A 175 3.99 23.60 18.96
N LYS A 176 2.74 23.29 19.34
CA LYS A 176 2.30 23.14 20.73
C LYS A 176 1.42 21.90 20.88
N ILE A 177 1.45 21.31 22.06
CA ILE A 177 0.63 20.16 22.43
C ILE A 177 -0.37 20.63 23.49
N SER A 178 -1.64 20.24 23.36
CA SER A 178 -2.67 20.60 24.33
C SER A 178 -2.37 19.97 25.71
N PRO A 179 -2.81 20.58 26.83
CA PRO A 179 -2.57 20.02 28.17
C PRO A 179 -3.07 18.58 28.33
N PHE A 180 -4.20 18.25 27.71
CA PHE A 180 -4.74 16.89 27.71
C PHE A 180 -3.76 15.89 27.09
N TRP A 181 -3.30 16.16 25.86
CA TRP A 181 -2.36 15.28 25.14
C TRP A 181 -0.98 15.24 25.80
N LYS A 182 -0.56 16.34 26.42
CA LYS A 182 0.67 16.38 27.21
C LYS A 182 0.59 15.42 28.40
N ASN A 183 -0.51 15.42 29.14
CA ASN A 183 -0.72 14.50 30.27
C ASN A 183 -0.78 13.04 29.81
N VAL A 184 -1.43 12.75 28.68
CA VAL A 184 -1.48 11.39 28.11
C VAL A 184 -0.08 10.93 27.70
N ARG A 185 0.70 11.79 27.03
CA ARG A 185 2.10 11.53 26.71
C ARG A 185 2.91 11.25 27.98
N ASP A 186 2.83 12.11 29.00
CA ASP A 186 3.65 11.99 30.21
C ASP A 186 3.28 10.75 31.04
N PHE A 187 2.02 10.32 30.98
CA PHE A 187 1.59 9.03 31.53
C PHE A 187 2.21 7.83 30.82
N LEU A 188 2.35 7.89 29.49
CA LEU A 188 3.00 6.83 28.70
C LEU A 188 4.54 6.88 28.87
N LYS A 189 5.12 8.03 28.56
CA LYS A 189 6.55 8.34 28.65
C LYS A 189 6.76 9.85 28.50
N GLU A 190 7.14 10.52 29.59
CA GLU A 190 7.65 11.89 29.51
C GLU A 190 9.01 11.89 28.76
N PRO A 191 9.17 12.71 27.71
CA PRO A 191 10.42 12.77 26.94
C PRO A 191 11.54 13.40 27.77
N SER A 192 12.75 12.84 27.69
CA SER A 192 13.91 13.44 28.36
C SER A 192 14.21 14.84 27.81
N GLN A 193 14.79 15.71 28.65
CA GLN A 193 15.26 17.03 28.20
C GLN A 193 16.23 16.91 27.01
N TYR A 194 17.05 15.86 27.00
CA TYR A 194 17.94 15.56 25.90
C TYR A 194 17.19 15.36 24.57
N GLN A 195 16.11 14.57 24.58
CA GLN A 195 15.32 14.34 23.38
C GLN A 195 14.59 15.61 22.94
N VAL A 196 14.04 16.39 23.89
CA VAL A 196 13.41 17.68 23.62
C VAL A 196 14.37 18.64 22.92
N ASP A 197 15.57 18.81 23.45
CA ASP A 197 16.58 19.72 22.90
C ASP A 197 17.06 19.25 21.51
N CYS A 198 17.23 17.94 21.33
CA CYS A 198 17.71 17.36 20.08
C CYS A 198 16.67 17.46 18.96
N GLN A 199 15.39 17.23 19.27
CA GLN A 199 14.30 17.20 18.29
C GLN A 199 13.81 18.59 17.86
N ASN A 200 14.18 19.65 18.59
CA ASN A 200 13.76 21.03 18.34
C ASN A 200 13.89 21.42 16.84
N PRO A 201 12.87 22.06 16.22
CA PRO A 201 11.66 22.65 16.83
C PRO A 201 10.49 21.70 17.08
N LYS A 202 10.61 20.39 16.83
CA LYS A 202 9.50 19.44 17.01
C LYS A 202 9.09 19.35 18.48
N PRO A 203 7.84 19.71 18.85
CA PRO A 203 7.29 19.32 20.13
C PRO A 203 7.00 17.82 20.14
N ILE A 204 7.47 17.09 21.14
CA ILE A 204 7.37 15.62 21.18
C ILE A 204 5.99 15.20 21.68
N LEU A 205 5.20 14.56 20.81
CA LEU A 205 3.94 13.91 21.14
C LEU A 205 4.15 12.46 21.59
N LEU A 206 5.03 11.70 20.92
CA LEU A 206 5.40 10.33 21.31
C LEU A 206 6.92 10.16 21.36
N SER A 207 7.43 9.75 22.51
CA SER A 207 8.86 9.54 22.80
C SER A 207 9.31 8.12 22.40
N THR A 208 9.04 7.70 21.16
CA THR A 208 9.17 6.28 20.75
C THR A 208 10.58 5.70 20.88
N GLY A 209 11.62 6.54 20.80
CA GLY A 209 13.03 6.17 21.00
C GLY A 209 13.45 6.02 22.47
N GLU A 210 12.57 6.33 23.43
CA GLU A 210 12.78 6.14 24.87
C GLU A 210 11.70 5.23 25.50
N MET A 211 10.87 4.60 24.66
CA MET A 211 9.83 3.64 25.02
C MET A 211 10.27 2.22 24.62
N PHE A 212 10.48 1.37 25.62
CA PHE A 212 11.05 0.01 25.46
C PHE A 212 10.17 -1.12 25.99
N ASP A 213 9.04 -0.80 26.62
CA ASP A 213 8.11 -1.79 27.16
C ASP A 213 6.85 -1.86 26.30
N PRO A 214 6.38 -3.05 25.90
CA PRO A 214 7.00 -4.38 26.11
C PRO A 214 8.24 -4.64 25.23
N TYR A 215 8.47 -3.81 24.22
CA TYR A 215 9.64 -3.82 23.32
C TYR A 215 9.83 -2.41 22.73
N PRO A 216 10.96 -2.10 22.05
CA PRO A 216 11.18 -0.78 21.44
C PRO A 216 10.05 -0.37 20.47
N TRP A 217 9.52 0.85 20.62
CA TRP A 217 8.38 1.36 19.82
C TRP A 217 8.79 1.93 18.46
N ALA A 218 10.08 2.19 18.25
CA ALA A 218 10.64 2.59 16.97
C ALA A 218 11.97 1.87 16.71
N PRO A 219 12.30 1.56 15.44
CA PRO A 219 13.57 0.93 15.12
C PRO A 219 14.74 1.87 15.43
N ALA A 220 15.71 1.41 16.20
CA ALA A 220 16.97 2.13 16.41
C ALA A 220 18.00 1.81 15.32
N ILE A 221 17.93 0.59 14.77
CA ILE A 221 18.90 0.04 13.83
C ILE A 221 18.26 -0.03 12.44
N LEU A 222 18.80 0.73 11.49
CA LEU A 222 18.28 0.84 10.14
C LEU A 222 19.27 0.32 9.09
N PRO A 223 18.81 -0.47 8.10
CA PRO A 223 19.59 -0.86 6.93
C PRO A 223 19.66 0.28 5.92
N ILE A 224 20.85 0.54 5.39
CA ILE A 224 21.01 1.25 4.12
C ILE A 224 21.78 0.36 3.14
N GLN A 225 21.46 0.47 1.86
CA GLN A 225 22.11 -0.34 0.83
C GLN A 225 22.16 0.39 -0.52
N ILE A 226 23.24 0.13 -1.25
CA ILE A 226 23.42 0.52 -2.64
C ILE A 226 23.49 -0.76 -3.47
N LEU A 227 22.65 -0.85 -4.51
CA LEU A 227 22.74 -1.86 -5.55
C LEU A 227 23.27 -1.23 -6.83
N ARG A 228 24.21 -1.89 -7.49
CA ARG A 228 24.78 -1.46 -8.76
C ARG A 228 24.48 -2.50 -9.83
N LEU A 229 23.94 -2.02 -10.94
CA LEU A 229 23.75 -2.75 -12.18
C LEU A 229 24.40 -1.93 -13.29
N GLY A 230 25.68 -2.16 -13.56
CA GLY A 230 26.43 -1.35 -14.53
C GLY A 230 26.49 0.12 -14.13
N LYS A 231 25.79 0.97 -14.89
CA LYS A 231 25.64 2.42 -14.68
C LYS A 231 24.37 2.83 -13.92
N LEU A 232 23.50 1.87 -13.59
CA LEU A 232 22.33 2.10 -12.74
C LEU A 232 22.70 1.82 -11.28
N ILE A 233 22.42 2.78 -10.42
CA ILE A 233 22.65 2.73 -8.98
C ILE A 233 21.32 2.92 -8.27
N ILE A 234 20.92 1.92 -7.48
CA ILE A 234 19.68 1.94 -6.71
C ILE A 234 20.03 2.13 -5.24
N LEU A 235 19.57 3.23 -4.66
CA LEU A 235 19.69 3.54 -3.24
C LEU A 235 18.45 3.03 -2.52
N THR A 236 18.59 2.01 -1.69
CA THR A 236 17.46 1.46 -0.93
C THR A 236 17.37 2.18 0.41
N VAL A 237 16.25 2.87 0.65
CA VAL A 237 16.05 3.66 1.88
C VAL A 237 14.89 3.10 2.70
N PRO A 238 15.03 2.97 4.03
CA PRO A 238 14.03 2.34 4.88
C PRO A 238 12.95 3.33 5.35
N GLY A 239 12.42 4.15 4.46
CA GLY A 239 11.41 5.16 4.80
C GLY A 239 10.95 5.98 3.61
N GLU A 240 10.21 7.04 3.90
CA GLU A 240 9.56 7.92 2.93
C GLU A 240 10.30 9.26 2.81
N PHE A 241 11.18 9.35 1.83
CA PHE A 241 11.88 10.61 1.53
C PHE A 241 10.92 11.59 0.87
N THR A 242 10.90 12.84 1.34
CA THR A 242 10.26 13.95 0.62
C THR A 242 10.91 14.15 -0.74
N THR A 243 10.26 14.95 -1.58
CA THR A 243 10.72 15.27 -2.92
C THR A 243 12.14 15.80 -2.83
N MET A 244 12.41 16.78 -1.95
CA MET A 244 13.74 17.38 -1.88
C MET A 244 14.77 16.56 -1.13
N ALA A 245 14.37 15.81 -0.11
CA ALA A 245 15.25 14.84 0.51
C ALA A 245 15.80 13.84 -0.51
N GLY A 246 14.93 13.32 -1.37
CA GLY A 246 15.31 12.38 -2.42
C GLY A 246 16.23 12.97 -3.49
N ARG A 247 15.99 14.22 -3.94
CA ARG A 247 16.89 14.87 -4.92
C ARG A 247 18.28 15.09 -4.32
N ARG A 248 18.37 15.63 -3.10
CA ARG A 248 19.66 15.87 -2.41
C ARG A 248 20.46 14.58 -2.24
N LEU A 249 19.81 13.48 -1.87
CA LEU A 249 20.48 12.18 -1.74
C LEU A 249 21.02 11.68 -3.09
N ARG A 250 20.19 11.68 -4.15
CA ARG A 250 20.62 11.22 -5.49
C ARG A 250 21.80 12.03 -6.04
N GLU A 251 21.73 13.35 -5.92
CA GLU A 251 22.78 14.25 -6.40
C GLU A 251 24.09 14.02 -5.65
N ALA A 252 24.04 13.98 -4.31
CA ALA A 252 25.20 13.70 -3.48
C ALA A 252 25.85 12.35 -3.80
N MET A 253 25.05 11.32 -4.09
CA MET A 253 25.58 10.01 -4.49
C MET A 253 26.21 10.04 -5.87
N LYS A 254 25.55 10.66 -6.86
CA LYS A 254 26.10 10.76 -8.21
C LYS A 254 27.44 11.51 -8.21
N GLU A 255 27.52 12.64 -7.52
CA GLU A 255 28.75 13.42 -7.37
C GLU A 255 29.87 12.61 -6.69
N THR A 256 29.54 11.90 -5.61
CA THR A 256 30.50 11.06 -4.88
C THR A 256 31.04 9.93 -5.74
N LEU A 257 30.18 9.24 -6.50
CA LEU A 257 30.58 8.16 -7.39
C LEU A 257 31.49 8.67 -8.51
N ILE A 258 31.13 9.77 -9.17
CA ILE A 258 31.92 10.34 -10.27
C ILE A 258 33.29 10.82 -9.77
N SER A 259 33.33 11.56 -8.66
CA SER A 259 34.57 12.15 -8.13
C SER A 259 35.56 11.13 -7.56
N ARG A 260 35.11 9.91 -7.23
CA ARG A 260 35.94 8.91 -6.50
C ARG A 260 36.29 7.66 -7.29
N SER A 261 35.78 7.50 -8.52
CA SER A 261 35.84 6.25 -9.27
C SER A 261 36.84 6.21 -10.42
N ASN A 262 37.74 7.19 -10.50
CA ASN A 262 38.77 7.28 -11.55
C ASN A 262 38.21 7.06 -12.98
N GLY A 263 37.00 7.55 -13.25
CA GLY A 263 36.34 7.47 -14.57
C GLY A 263 35.37 6.30 -14.76
N GLU A 264 35.27 5.37 -13.80
CA GLU A 264 34.30 4.26 -13.88
C GLU A 264 32.85 4.76 -13.82
N PHE A 265 32.55 5.78 -13.01
CA PHE A 265 31.29 6.51 -13.04
C PHE A 265 31.45 7.86 -13.73
N ASN A 266 30.45 8.23 -14.53
CA ASN A 266 30.42 9.46 -15.34
C ASN A 266 29.00 10.06 -15.36
N ASN A 267 28.76 11.06 -16.20
CA ASN A 267 27.46 11.73 -16.32
C ASN A 267 26.30 10.80 -16.74
N GLU A 268 26.60 9.67 -17.38
CA GLU A 268 25.63 8.64 -17.79
C GLU A 268 25.22 7.73 -16.62
N THR A 269 25.86 7.88 -15.44
CA THR A 269 25.46 7.15 -14.24
C THR A 269 24.07 7.61 -13.79
N HIS A 270 23.15 6.67 -13.65
CA HIS A 270 21.79 6.91 -13.21
C HIS A 270 21.64 6.46 -11.76
N VAL A 271 21.31 7.40 -10.88
CA VAL A 271 21.05 7.11 -9.47
C VAL A 271 19.56 7.23 -9.21
N VAL A 272 18.93 6.16 -8.73
CA VAL A 272 17.52 6.11 -8.37
C VAL A 272 17.36 5.74 -6.90
N ILE A 273 16.21 6.05 -6.32
CA ILE A 273 15.86 5.65 -4.95
C ILE A 273 14.81 4.56 -5.04
N ALA A 274 14.96 3.53 -4.21
CA ALA A 274 13.91 2.59 -3.85
C ALA A 274 13.48 2.91 -2.42
N GLY A 275 12.33 3.57 -2.27
CA GLY A 275 11.74 3.90 -0.97
C GLY A 275 11.16 2.67 -0.27
N LEU A 276 10.83 2.81 1.02
CA LEU A 276 10.16 1.75 1.82
C LEU A 276 10.83 0.37 1.72
N THR A 277 12.17 0.33 1.64
CA THR A 277 12.92 -0.89 1.38
C THR A 277 13.59 -1.42 2.66
N ASN A 278 13.61 -2.73 2.84
CA ASN A 278 14.20 -3.49 3.96
C ASN A 278 13.54 -3.32 5.34
N THR A 279 13.21 -2.09 5.76
CA THR A 279 12.40 -1.79 6.95
C THR A 279 11.69 -0.45 6.78
N TYR A 280 10.97 0.02 7.80
CA TYR A 280 10.23 1.28 7.78
C TYR A 280 10.53 2.15 9.00
N SER A 281 11.00 3.37 8.74
CA SER A 281 11.37 4.38 9.75
C SER A 281 10.65 5.70 9.53
N GLN A 282 9.39 5.65 9.07
CA GLN A 282 8.57 6.83 8.78
C GLN A 282 9.20 7.72 7.69
N TYR A 283 9.10 9.05 7.85
CA TYR A 283 9.45 10.04 6.85
C TYR A 283 10.86 10.59 7.01
N ILE A 284 11.40 11.12 5.92
CA ILE A 284 12.67 11.84 5.89
C ILE A 284 12.46 13.16 5.16
N ALA A 285 12.29 14.22 5.95
CA ALA A 285 12.28 15.60 5.48
C ALA A 285 13.69 16.18 5.42
N THR A 286 13.87 17.22 4.61
CA THR A 286 15.04 18.10 4.68
C THR A 286 15.06 18.87 6.00
N PHE A 287 16.19 19.48 6.35
CA PHE A 287 16.28 20.31 7.56
C PHE A 287 15.27 21.47 7.51
N GLU A 288 15.07 22.04 6.33
CA GLU A 288 14.20 23.18 6.07
C GLU A 288 12.73 22.78 6.17
N GLU A 289 12.31 21.71 5.47
CA GLU A 289 10.96 21.15 5.59
C GLU A 289 10.67 20.71 7.04
N TYR A 290 11.68 20.20 7.76
CA TYR A 290 11.54 19.83 9.16
C TYR A 290 11.12 21.01 10.06
N GLN A 291 11.51 22.23 9.72
CA GLN A 291 11.17 23.40 10.55
C GLN A 291 9.66 23.69 10.55
N ASP A 292 8.96 23.35 9.46
CA ASP A 292 7.53 23.64 9.32
C ASP A 292 6.64 22.67 10.11
N GLN A 293 7.17 21.53 10.58
CA GLN A 293 6.45 20.55 11.42
C GLN A 293 5.07 20.11 10.87
N ARG A 294 4.93 20.10 9.55
CA ARG A 294 3.88 19.35 8.84
C ARG A 294 4.01 17.83 9.08
N TYR A 295 3.11 17.04 8.51
CA TYR A 295 3.04 15.59 8.80
C TYR A 295 4.38 14.86 8.60
N GLU A 296 5.06 15.07 7.48
CA GLU A 296 6.31 14.41 7.10
C GLU A 296 7.46 14.84 8.02
N ALA A 297 7.51 16.13 8.35
CA ALA A 297 8.47 16.72 9.28
C ALA A 297 8.29 16.22 10.72
N ALA A 298 7.04 16.20 11.20
CA ALA A 298 6.68 15.67 12.51
C ALA A 298 6.93 14.16 12.60
N SER A 299 6.87 13.46 11.47
CA SER A 299 7.15 12.04 11.33
C SER A 299 8.61 11.70 10.99
N THR A 300 9.49 12.71 10.88
CA THR A 300 10.93 12.50 10.69
C THR A 300 11.58 12.10 12.02
N LEU A 301 11.66 10.79 12.28
CA LEU A 301 11.89 10.24 13.62
C LEU A 301 13.15 10.76 14.32
N TYR A 302 14.29 10.81 13.63
CA TYR A 302 15.60 11.00 14.27
C TYR A 302 16.06 12.46 14.29
N GLY A 303 15.12 13.39 14.23
CA GLY A 303 15.36 14.82 14.37
C GLY A 303 15.72 15.54 13.07
N PRO A 304 16.07 16.84 13.14
CA PRO A 304 16.22 17.72 11.98
C PRO A 304 17.39 17.33 11.05
N HIS A 305 18.33 16.52 11.53
CA HIS A 305 19.50 16.10 10.77
C HIS A 305 19.41 14.64 10.26
N THR A 306 18.21 14.06 10.25
CA THR A 306 17.97 12.71 9.73
C THR A 306 18.45 12.55 8.28
N LEU A 307 18.06 13.47 7.38
CA LEU A 307 18.52 13.44 5.99
C LEU A 307 20.03 13.59 5.88
N SER A 308 20.63 14.50 6.65
CA SER A 308 22.07 14.73 6.64
C SER A 308 22.85 13.47 7.05
N ALA A 309 22.35 12.73 8.04
CA ALA A 309 22.89 11.43 8.41
C ALA A 309 22.80 10.42 7.26
N TYR A 310 21.63 10.28 6.62
CA TYR A 310 21.50 9.42 5.45
C TYR A 310 22.50 9.77 4.35
N ILE A 311 22.62 11.04 3.97
CA ILE A 311 23.57 11.48 2.94
C ILE A 311 25.00 11.12 3.35
N GLN A 312 25.41 11.39 4.60
CA GLN A 312 26.74 11.06 5.09
C GLN A 312 27.04 9.56 5.00
N GLU A 313 26.13 8.72 5.49
CA GLU A 313 26.36 7.27 5.55
C GLU A 313 26.29 6.63 4.15
N PHE A 314 25.40 7.09 3.29
CA PHE A 314 25.40 6.69 1.88
C PHE A 314 26.66 7.16 1.14
N LYS A 315 27.22 8.34 1.44
CA LYS A 315 28.50 8.78 0.87
C LYS A 315 29.62 7.80 1.20
N LYS A 316 29.66 7.26 2.42
CA LYS A 316 30.65 6.24 2.80
C LYS A 316 30.52 4.97 1.94
N LEU A 317 29.30 4.50 1.71
CA LEU A 317 29.04 3.35 0.83
C LEU A 317 29.40 3.65 -0.63
N ALA A 318 29.00 4.80 -1.16
CA ALA A 318 29.32 5.20 -2.53
C ALA A 318 30.82 5.35 -2.75
N GLN A 319 31.56 5.89 -1.77
CA GLN A 319 33.02 5.98 -1.81
C GLN A 319 33.67 4.60 -1.82
N ALA A 320 33.19 3.66 -0.99
CA ALA A 320 33.70 2.30 -0.97
C ALA A 320 33.45 1.62 -2.33
N MET A 321 32.24 1.73 -2.88
CA MET A 321 31.89 1.19 -4.21
C MET A 321 32.76 1.79 -5.31
N ALA A 322 32.93 3.10 -5.34
CA ALA A 322 33.76 3.81 -6.33
C ALA A 322 35.23 3.39 -6.30
N LYS A 323 35.75 2.99 -5.13
CA LYS A 323 37.13 2.52 -4.96
C LYS A 323 37.28 1.00 -5.13
N GLY A 324 36.19 0.28 -5.41
CA GLY A 324 36.17 -1.18 -5.43
C GLY A 324 36.48 -1.82 -4.06
N GLN A 325 36.16 -1.12 -2.98
CA GLN A 325 36.38 -1.56 -1.61
C GLN A 325 35.09 -2.15 -1.03
N GLY A 326 35.21 -3.29 -0.35
CA GLY A 326 34.12 -3.82 0.48
C GLY A 326 33.91 -2.98 1.74
N ILE A 327 32.75 -3.14 2.39
CA ILE A 327 32.52 -2.57 3.71
C ILE A 327 33.33 -3.37 4.73
N THR A 328 34.17 -2.68 5.51
CA THR A 328 34.98 -3.29 6.59
C THR A 328 34.31 -3.26 7.96
N ILE A 329 33.24 -2.48 8.14
CA ILE A 329 32.53 -2.31 9.41
C ILE A 329 31.14 -2.93 9.30
N ASN A 330 30.94 -4.04 10.01
CA ASN A 330 29.59 -4.56 10.26
C ASN A 330 28.97 -3.72 11.38
N GLY A 331 27.89 -3.00 11.08
CA GLY A 331 27.13 -2.31 12.11
C GLY A 331 26.30 -3.26 12.98
N PRO A 332 25.54 -2.73 13.96
CA PRO A 332 24.81 -3.56 14.92
C PRO A 332 23.69 -4.34 14.22
N SER A 333 23.36 -5.53 14.73
CA SER A 333 22.23 -6.33 14.20
C SER A 333 20.91 -5.82 14.77
N PRO A 334 19.83 -5.73 13.96
CA PRO A 334 18.51 -5.37 14.46
C PRO A 334 17.99 -6.42 15.45
N PRO A 335 17.15 -6.03 16.43
CA PRO A 335 16.56 -6.98 17.37
C PRO A 335 15.56 -7.92 16.68
N ASP A 336 15.54 -9.19 17.08
CA ASP A 336 14.47 -10.12 16.72
C ASP A 336 13.34 -10.03 17.75
N LEU A 337 12.15 -9.61 17.29
CA LEU A 337 10.96 -9.44 18.13
C LEU A 337 9.88 -10.48 17.83
N SER A 338 10.17 -11.51 17.03
CA SER A 338 9.19 -12.49 16.55
C SER A 338 8.47 -13.23 17.69
N SER A 339 9.16 -13.53 18.79
CA SER A 339 8.58 -14.20 19.97
C SER A 339 7.86 -13.27 20.95
N ALA A 340 7.91 -11.95 20.74
CA ALA A 340 7.37 -10.94 21.67
C ALA A 340 6.09 -10.26 21.16
N GLN A 341 5.61 -10.62 19.97
CA GLN A 341 4.47 -9.95 19.33
C GLN A 341 3.17 -10.18 20.11
N ILE A 342 2.51 -9.09 20.48
CA ILE A 342 1.19 -9.10 21.12
C ILE A 342 0.13 -8.85 20.04
N SER A 343 -0.88 -9.72 19.95
CA SER A 343 -2.05 -9.50 19.11
C SER A 343 -3.31 -9.39 19.96
N LEU A 344 -3.98 -8.24 19.88
CA LEU A 344 -5.29 -8.01 20.47
C LEU A 344 -6.43 -8.31 19.47
N LEU A 345 -6.09 -8.66 18.23
CA LEU A 345 -7.08 -8.98 17.21
C LEU A 345 -7.58 -10.41 17.40
N VAL A 346 -8.77 -10.53 17.96
CA VAL A 346 -9.45 -11.81 18.16
C VAL A 346 -9.72 -12.50 16.83
N GLY A 347 -9.44 -13.80 16.77
CA GLY A 347 -9.73 -14.65 15.61
C GLY A 347 -11.23 -14.97 15.47
N PRO A 348 -11.70 -15.37 14.29
CA PRO A 348 -13.06 -15.87 14.14
C PRO A 348 -13.26 -17.18 14.93
N PHE A 349 -14.40 -17.30 15.63
CA PHE A 349 -14.66 -18.41 16.58
C PHE A 349 -15.36 -19.63 15.94
N GLY A 350 -15.98 -19.44 14.78
CA GLY A 350 -16.85 -20.41 14.12
C GLY A 350 -17.99 -19.68 13.42
N ASP A 351 -18.32 -20.07 12.19
CA ASP A 351 -19.46 -19.54 11.44
C ASP A 351 -20.43 -20.65 11.09
N SER A 352 -21.72 -20.30 11.08
CA SER A 352 -22.78 -21.14 10.53
C SER A 352 -23.71 -20.28 9.67
N PRO A 353 -24.23 -20.81 8.55
CA PRO A 353 -25.30 -20.16 7.80
C PRO A 353 -26.64 -20.34 8.55
N PRO A 354 -27.73 -19.67 8.10
CA PRO A 354 -29.07 -19.92 8.63
C PRO A 354 -29.46 -21.41 8.54
N GLU A 355 -30.45 -21.80 9.35
CA GLU A 355 -30.98 -23.16 9.32
C GLU A 355 -31.48 -23.54 7.91
N GLY A 356 -31.08 -24.73 7.43
CA GLY A 356 -31.43 -25.22 6.10
C GLY A 356 -30.64 -24.62 4.94
N ILE A 357 -29.73 -23.67 5.20
CA ILE A 357 -28.87 -23.03 4.21
C ILE A 357 -27.45 -23.62 4.27
N LYS A 358 -26.77 -23.67 3.13
CA LYS A 358 -25.36 -24.03 3.01
C LYS A 358 -24.51 -22.80 2.66
N PHE A 359 -23.25 -22.81 3.08
CA PHE A 359 -22.31 -21.82 2.57
C PHE A 359 -22.17 -21.91 1.05
N GLY A 360 -22.19 -20.76 0.38
CA GLY A 360 -22.26 -20.65 -1.08
C GLY A 360 -23.69 -20.61 -1.64
N ASP A 361 -24.73 -20.79 -0.82
CA ASP A 361 -26.10 -20.50 -1.28
C ASP A 361 -26.28 -19.00 -1.54
N ILE A 362 -27.15 -18.69 -2.49
CA ILE A 362 -27.53 -17.30 -2.80
C ILE A 362 -28.46 -16.76 -1.71
N LYS A 363 -28.14 -15.58 -1.19
CA LYS A 363 -29.05 -14.73 -0.39
C LYS A 363 -29.83 -13.78 -1.30
N GLU A 364 -29.14 -13.10 -2.22
CA GLU A 364 -29.71 -12.18 -3.20
C GLU A 364 -29.12 -12.50 -4.57
N ASP A 365 -29.95 -12.95 -5.51
CA ASP A 365 -29.52 -13.31 -6.86
C ASP A 365 -29.46 -12.06 -7.77
N ILE A 366 -29.02 -12.27 -9.02
CA ILE A 366 -28.89 -11.22 -10.03
C ILE A 366 -30.19 -10.40 -10.18
N ALA A 367 -30.09 -9.10 -9.91
CA ALA A 367 -31.15 -8.14 -10.19
C ALA A 367 -31.15 -7.77 -11.69
N PHE A 368 -32.00 -8.43 -12.47
CA PHE A 368 -32.05 -8.21 -13.91
C PHE A 368 -32.61 -6.81 -14.27
N PRO A 369 -31.97 -6.07 -15.19
CA PRO A 369 -32.54 -4.83 -15.69
C PRO A 369 -33.80 -5.10 -16.52
N LYS A 370 -34.67 -4.10 -16.68
CA LYS A 370 -35.92 -4.22 -17.47
C LYS A 370 -35.72 -4.78 -18.89
N LYS A 371 -34.55 -4.54 -19.49
CA LYS A 371 -34.17 -5.01 -20.82
C LYS A 371 -33.79 -6.51 -20.87
N GLY A 372 -33.57 -7.16 -19.72
CA GLY A 372 -33.27 -8.59 -19.59
C GLY A 372 -31.80 -8.99 -19.79
N TYR A 373 -30.91 -8.05 -20.15
CA TYR A 373 -29.48 -8.25 -20.33
C TYR A 373 -28.70 -7.05 -19.79
N PHE A 374 -27.40 -7.21 -19.53
CA PHE A 374 -26.50 -6.14 -19.10
C PHE A 374 -25.69 -5.61 -20.29
N ARG A 375 -25.29 -4.35 -20.23
CA ARG A 375 -24.39 -3.69 -21.18
C ARG A 375 -23.04 -3.43 -20.52
N LYS A 376 -22.06 -3.12 -21.34
CA LYS A 376 -20.77 -2.54 -20.92
C LYS A 376 -21.00 -1.36 -19.98
N GLY A 377 -20.29 -1.35 -18.86
CA GLY A 377 -20.45 -0.38 -17.76
C GLY A 377 -21.60 -0.65 -16.80
N ASP A 378 -22.52 -1.59 -17.08
CA ASP A 378 -23.46 -2.05 -16.06
C ASP A 378 -22.73 -2.93 -15.01
N THR A 379 -23.29 -3.03 -13.80
CA THR A 379 -22.70 -3.77 -12.68
C THR A 379 -23.65 -4.86 -12.15
N PRO A 380 -23.73 -6.05 -12.75
CA PRO A 380 -24.39 -7.20 -12.13
C PRO A 380 -23.78 -7.53 -10.77
N SER A 381 -24.65 -7.89 -9.82
CA SER A 381 -24.27 -8.21 -8.44
C SER A 381 -25.08 -9.39 -7.90
N ALA A 382 -24.44 -10.21 -7.07
CA ALA A 382 -25.08 -11.29 -6.32
C ALA A 382 -24.46 -11.41 -4.92
N THR A 383 -25.29 -11.72 -3.92
CA THR A 383 -24.87 -11.94 -2.53
C THR A 383 -25.07 -13.39 -2.13
N PHE A 384 -24.02 -13.99 -1.55
CA PHE A 384 -23.97 -15.37 -1.09
C PHE A 384 -23.88 -15.42 0.44
N TRP A 385 -24.48 -16.46 1.04
CA TRP A 385 -24.17 -16.84 2.42
C TRP A 385 -22.74 -17.36 2.47
N SER A 386 -21.92 -16.75 3.33
CA SER A 386 -20.48 -16.99 3.35
C SER A 386 -19.94 -17.03 4.78
N ALA A 387 -18.69 -17.46 4.90
CA ALA A 387 -17.94 -17.49 6.15
C ALA A 387 -16.88 -16.39 6.14
N ASN A 388 -16.24 -16.16 7.30
CA ASN A 388 -15.20 -15.16 7.45
C ASN A 388 -13.97 -15.50 6.58
N PRO A 389 -13.51 -14.60 5.70
CA PRO A 389 -12.37 -14.85 4.81
C PRO A 389 -11.05 -15.06 5.56
N ARG A 390 -11.01 -14.76 6.88
CA ARG A 390 -9.83 -15.01 7.72
C ARG A 390 -9.59 -16.51 8.01
N TYR A 391 -10.50 -17.41 7.66
CA TYR A 391 -10.28 -18.85 7.86
C TYR A 391 -9.23 -19.44 6.90
N ASP A 392 -9.19 -18.97 5.65
CA ASP A 392 -8.12 -19.27 4.69
C ASP A 392 -8.06 -18.10 3.69
N LEU A 393 -6.86 -17.59 3.42
CA LEU A 393 -6.64 -16.48 2.49
C LEU A 393 -6.86 -16.88 1.03
N LEU A 394 -7.04 -18.19 0.76
CA LEU A 394 -7.12 -18.79 -0.56
C LEU A 394 -5.94 -18.38 -1.45
N THR A 395 -4.73 -18.34 -0.91
CA THR A 395 -3.51 -17.97 -1.64
C THR A 395 -3.35 -18.79 -2.93
N GLU A 396 -2.97 -18.12 -4.02
CA GLU A 396 -2.96 -18.65 -5.40
C GLU A 396 -4.36 -19.08 -5.93
N GLY A 397 -5.42 -18.74 -5.21
CA GLY A 397 -6.82 -18.95 -5.57
C GLY A 397 -7.60 -17.63 -5.56
N THR A 398 -8.92 -17.73 -5.61
CA THR A 398 -9.83 -16.59 -5.74
C THR A 398 -11.07 -16.77 -4.88
N PHE A 399 -11.58 -15.69 -4.29
CA PHE A 399 -12.87 -15.65 -3.61
C PHE A 399 -14.05 -15.43 -4.58
N ALA A 400 -13.78 -14.85 -5.75
CA ALA A 400 -14.81 -14.41 -6.70
C ALA A 400 -14.33 -14.55 -8.14
N SER A 401 -15.20 -15.07 -9.00
CA SER A 401 -14.91 -15.18 -10.43
C SER A 401 -16.14 -14.92 -11.29
N VAL A 402 -15.89 -14.45 -12.50
CA VAL A 402 -16.89 -14.31 -13.56
C VAL A 402 -16.63 -15.39 -14.60
N GLU A 403 -17.60 -16.27 -14.78
CA GLU A 403 -17.49 -17.36 -15.74
C GLU A 403 -18.35 -17.08 -16.96
N ARG A 404 -17.80 -17.29 -18.16
CA ARG A 404 -18.50 -17.23 -19.43
C ARG A 404 -18.87 -18.63 -19.90
N LEU A 405 -20.08 -18.78 -20.42
CA LEU A 405 -20.53 -20.03 -21.02
C LEU A 405 -19.98 -20.17 -22.45
N ASN A 406 -19.11 -21.15 -22.66
CA ASN A 406 -18.57 -21.54 -23.96
C ASN A 406 -19.06 -22.95 -24.32
N GLY A 407 -19.99 -23.03 -25.29
CA GLY A 407 -20.75 -24.26 -25.56
C GLY A 407 -21.60 -24.67 -24.35
N GLU A 408 -21.20 -25.76 -23.71
CA GLU A 408 -21.78 -26.31 -22.48
C GLU A 408 -20.88 -26.12 -21.24
N ARG A 409 -19.67 -25.59 -21.42
CA ARG A 409 -18.67 -25.44 -20.36
C ARG A 409 -18.59 -24.00 -19.86
N TRP A 410 -18.41 -23.85 -18.57
CA TRP A 410 -18.10 -22.56 -17.95
C TRP A 410 -16.59 -22.35 -17.94
N VAL A 411 -16.15 -21.19 -18.42
CA VAL A 411 -14.74 -20.81 -18.48
C VAL A 411 -14.58 -19.50 -17.72
N THR A 412 -13.70 -19.45 -16.73
CA THR A 412 -13.41 -18.21 -16.01
C THR A 412 -12.83 -17.18 -16.96
N SER A 413 -13.42 -15.99 -16.97
CA SER A 413 -12.99 -14.86 -17.80
C SER A 413 -12.41 -13.72 -16.95
N TYR A 414 -12.88 -13.56 -15.71
CA TYR A 414 -12.38 -12.59 -14.75
C TYR A 414 -12.32 -13.22 -13.35
N ASP A 415 -11.36 -12.79 -12.53
CA ASP A 415 -11.26 -13.15 -11.11
C ASP A 415 -10.99 -11.93 -10.22
N ASP A 416 -10.81 -12.14 -8.91
CA ASP A 416 -10.63 -11.07 -7.92
C ASP A 416 -9.28 -10.34 -7.98
N ASP A 417 -8.40 -10.69 -8.91
CA ASP A 417 -7.25 -9.85 -9.27
C ASP A 417 -7.63 -8.78 -10.31
N ASP A 418 -8.78 -8.88 -10.98
CA ASP A 418 -9.22 -7.91 -11.99
C ASP A 418 -9.90 -6.70 -11.34
N LEU A 419 -9.46 -5.48 -11.69
CA LEU A 419 -10.01 -4.22 -11.18
C LEU A 419 -11.51 -3.98 -11.48
N SER A 420 -12.11 -4.84 -12.30
CA SER A 420 -13.55 -4.84 -12.62
C SER A 420 -14.38 -5.73 -11.68
N LEU A 421 -13.77 -6.61 -10.88
CA LEU A 421 -14.48 -7.55 -10.02
C LEU A 421 -14.24 -7.22 -8.55
N PHE A 422 -15.32 -7.06 -7.80
CA PHE A 422 -15.27 -6.71 -6.39
C PHE A 422 -15.82 -7.86 -5.55
N PHE A 423 -15.01 -8.35 -4.62
CA PHE A 423 -15.43 -9.23 -3.54
C PHE A 423 -15.61 -8.40 -2.26
N LYS A 424 -16.82 -8.38 -1.71
CA LYS A 424 -17.16 -7.62 -0.50
C LYS A 424 -17.70 -8.57 0.55
N TRP A 425 -16.95 -8.74 1.65
CA TRP A 425 -17.42 -9.50 2.80
C TRP A 425 -18.02 -8.56 3.86
N LYS A 426 -19.13 -8.97 4.46
CA LYS A 426 -19.68 -8.31 5.65
C LYS A 426 -20.31 -9.31 6.60
N LEU A 427 -20.29 -9.00 7.89
CA LEU A 427 -21.15 -9.65 8.88
C LEU A 427 -22.50 -8.92 8.88
N ASP A 428 -23.59 -9.66 8.71
CA ASP A 428 -24.92 -9.11 8.90
C ASP A 428 -25.19 -8.91 10.40
N ASN A 429 -25.18 -7.67 10.88
CA ASN A 429 -25.34 -7.37 12.30
C ASN A 429 -26.66 -7.86 12.90
N SER A 430 -27.69 -8.08 12.07
CA SER A 430 -28.99 -8.56 12.55
C SER A 430 -29.01 -10.06 12.80
N SER A 431 -28.36 -10.83 11.92
CA SER A 431 -28.40 -12.29 11.92
C SER A 431 -27.08 -12.94 12.36
N LEU A 432 -26.01 -12.14 12.48
CA LEU A 432 -24.63 -12.55 12.76
C LEU A 432 -24.10 -13.60 11.76
N HIS A 433 -24.65 -13.64 10.56
CA HIS A 433 -24.20 -14.50 9.48
C HIS A 433 -23.32 -13.73 8.50
N GLY A 434 -22.28 -14.38 7.99
CA GLY A 434 -21.38 -13.80 6.98
C GLY A 434 -22.03 -13.75 5.60
N LEU A 435 -21.75 -12.69 4.85
CA LEU A 435 -22.24 -12.46 3.50
C LEU A 435 -21.07 -12.08 2.59
N ALA A 436 -21.05 -12.66 1.40
CA ALA A 436 -20.14 -12.29 0.32
C ALA A 436 -20.93 -11.71 -0.84
N THR A 437 -20.75 -10.43 -1.14
CA THR A 437 -21.32 -9.78 -2.33
C THR A 437 -20.25 -9.70 -3.41
N ILE A 438 -20.58 -10.21 -4.59
CA ILE A 438 -19.74 -10.12 -5.79
C ILE A 438 -20.37 -9.11 -6.73
N GLU A 439 -19.62 -8.09 -7.14
CA GLU A 439 -20.03 -7.08 -8.12
C GLU A 439 -19.04 -7.08 -9.29
N TRP A 440 -19.56 -7.12 -10.52
CA TRP A 440 -18.73 -7.08 -11.72
C TRP A 440 -19.05 -5.86 -12.58
N GLU A 441 -18.15 -4.87 -12.61
CA GLU A 441 -18.23 -3.73 -13.53
C GLU A 441 -17.84 -4.20 -14.93
N ILE A 442 -18.83 -4.36 -15.82
CA ILE A 442 -18.62 -5.00 -17.12
C ILE A 442 -17.64 -4.17 -17.99
N PRO A 443 -16.46 -4.70 -18.36
CA PRO A 443 -15.46 -3.98 -19.13
C PRO A 443 -15.94 -3.59 -20.54
N ASN A 444 -15.35 -2.53 -21.09
CA ASN A 444 -15.70 -2.03 -22.43
C ASN A 444 -15.29 -2.99 -23.57
N ASP A 445 -14.29 -3.83 -23.33
CA ASP A 445 -13.78 -4.83 -24.26
C ASP A 445 -14.38 -6.23 -24.03
N VAL A 446 -15.34 -6.38 -23.11
CA VAL A 446 -16.01 -7.65 -22.86
C VAL A 446 -16.64 -8.20 -24.14
N VAL A 447 -16.55 -9.52 -24.31
CA VAL A 447 -17.21 -10.21 -25.41
C VAL A 447 -18.66 -10.50 -25.04
N SER A 448 -19.62 -10.22 -25.93
CA SER A 448 -21.02 -10.57 -25.68
C SER A 448 -21.20 -12.08 -25.42
N GLY A 449 -22.09 -12.44 -24.50
CA GLY A 449 -22.25 -13.83 -24.07
C GLY A 449 -23.14 -14.02 -22.85
N VAL A 450 -23.21 -15.26 -22.38
CA VAL A 450 -23.87 -15.62 -21.11
C VAL A 450 -22.82 -15.80 -20.03
N TYR A 451 -23.01 -15.14 -18.91
CA TYR A 451 -22.08 -15.08 -17.79
C TYR A 451 -22.76 -15.48 -16.48
N ARG A 452 -21.99 -15.83 -15.46
CA ARG A 452 -22.45 -15.95 -14.07
C ARG A 452 -21.35 -15.55 -13.10
N LEU A 453 -21.74 -15.19 -11.88
CA LEU A 453 -20.83 -14.92 -10.78
C LEU A 453 -20.64 -16.21 -9.97
N ARG A 454 -19.40 -16.52 -9.61
CA ARG A 454 -19.06 -17.67 -8.76
C ARG A 454 -18.26 -17.20 -7.54
N HIS A 455 -18.66 -17.70 -6.38
CA HIS A 455 -18.01 -17.48 -5.10
C HIS A 455 -17.27 -18.74 -4.62
N PHE A 456 -16.13 -18.56 -3.97
CA PHE A 456 -15.41 -19.58 -3.21
C PHE A 456 -15.14 -19.08 -1.80
N GLY A 457 -15.15 -19.98 -0.83
CA GLY A 457 -14.79 -19.64 0.54
C GLY A 457 -14.34 -20.84 1.35
N ALA A 458 -13.82 -20.54 2.53
CA ALA A 458 -13.43 -21.49 3.56
C ALA A 458 -14.25 -21.23 4.82
N SER A 459 -14.74 -22.28 5.47
CA SER A 459 -15.54 -22.20 6.68
C SER A 459 -15.00 -23.11 7.77
N ARG A 460 -15.32 -22.75 9.02
CA ARG A 460 -15.10 -23.58 10.20
C ARG A 460 -16.33 -23.45 11.10
N ILE A 461 -16.82 -24.56 11.63
CA ILE A 461 -17.98 -24.56 12.54
C ILE A 461 -17.57 -24.05 13.93
N THR A 462 -16.36 -24.41 14.37
CA THR A 462 -15.77 -23.98 15.64
C THR A 462 -14.26 -23.80 15.49
N ILE A 463 -13.61 -23.17 16.49
CA ILE A 463 -12.15 -22.96 16.53
C ILE A 463 -11.31 -24.25 16.49
N ILE A 464 -11.89 -25.41 16.77
CA ILE A 464 -11.23 -26.73 16.69
C ILE A 464 -11.63 -27.53 15.44
N SER A 465 -12.67 -27.09 14.72
CA SER A 465 -13.16 -27.80 13.53
C SER A 465 -12.15 -27.69 12.38
N PRO A 466 -12.03 -28.70 11.49
CA PRO A 466 -11.25 -28.57 10.27
C PRO A 466 -11.83 -27.48 9.36
N ILE A 467 -11.00 -26.94 8.47
CA ILE A 467 -11.45 -26.02 7.42
C ILE A 467 -12.16 -26.83 6.33
N ASN A 468 -13.38 -26.41 5.98
CA ASN A 468 -14.13 -26.92 4.84
C ASN A 468 -14.19 -25.85 3.75
N TYR A 469 -14.09 -26.26 2.48
CA TYR A 469 -14.17 -25.35 1.34
C TYR A 469 -15.51 -25.50 0.65
N PHE A 470 -16.05 -24.38 0.18
CA PHE A 470 -17.33 -24.35 -0.50
C PHE A 470 -17.29 -23.43 -1.72
N THR A 471 -18.23 -23.65 -2.63
CA THR A 471 -18.49 -22.79 -3.78
C THR A 471 -19.97 -22.67 -4.05
N GLY A 472 -20.36 -21.56 -4.69
CA GLY A 472 -21.69 -21.34 -5.21
C GLY A 472 -21.63 -20.43 -6.43
N ALA A 473 -22.63 -20.51 -7.31
CA ALA A 473 -22.75 -19.61 -8.44
C ALA A 473 -24.17 -19.04 -8.57
N SER A 474 -24.25 -17.79 -9.02
CA SER A 474 -25.49 -17.05 -9.26
C SER A 474 -26.28 -17.66 -10.43
N SER A 475 -27.52 -17.21 -10.61
CA SER A 475 -28.19 -17.36 -11.91
C SER A 475 -27.36 -16.69 -13.01
N SER A 476 -27.44 -17.22 -14.22
CA SER A 476 -26.70 -16.64 -15.34
C SER A 476 -27.41 -15.44 -15.95
N PHE A 477 -26.66 -14.57 -16.61
CA PHE A 477 -27.15 -13.35 -17.24
C PHE A 477 -26.47 -13.12 -18.59
N ALA A 478 -27.18 -12.44 -19.49
CA ALA A 478 -26.65 -12.07 -20.80
C ALA A 478 -25.95 -10.72 -20.74
N VAL A 479 -24.84 -10.59 -21.45
CA VAL A 479 -24.08 -9.34 -21.64
C VAL A 479 -24.01 -9.02 -23.14
N GLN A 480 -24.29 -7.77 -23.51
CA GLN A 480 -24.14 -7.26 -24.88
C GLN A 480 -23.17 -6.10 -24.97
#